data_AF-A0A7K4DS07-F1
#
_entry.id   AF-A0A7K4DS07-F1
#
_cell.length_a   1.000
_cell.length_b   1.000
_cell.length_c   1.000
_cell.angle_alpha   90.00
_cell.angle_beta   90.00
_cell.angle_gamma   90.00
#
_symmetry.space_group_name_H-M   'P 1'
#
loop_
_entity.id
_entity.type
_entity.pdbx_description
1 polymer ?
#
loop_
_entity_poly.entity_id
_entity_poly.type
_entity_poly.pdbx_seq_one_letter_code
_entity_poly.pdbx_strand_id
1 'polypeptide(L)'
;GSSAMVFSGVIQPEYKEIVKDMNLEAEIGDRRKLTWEEYEELHENKLLPEESMVHSKKEFVLVNVNTDKESRGERRYIFNE
;
A
#
# COMPACT_ATOMS: atom_id res chain seq x y z
N GLY A 1 11.24 23.45 8.79
CA GLY A 1 10.68 22.19 8.25
C GLY A 1 9.17 22.23 8.17
N SER A 2 8.58 23.35 7.78
CA SER A 2 7.15 23.42 7.44
C SER A 2 6.98 24.40 6.29
N SER A 3 6.07 24.06 5.40
CA SER A 3 5.61 24.91 4.31
C SER A 3 4.12 24.65 4.12
N ALA A 4 3.37 25.69 3.77
CA ALA A 4 1.94 25.60 3.51
C ALA A 4 1.66 26.23 2.15
N MET A 5 0.82 25.56 1.37
CA MET A 5 0.37 26.04 0.07
C MET A 5 -1.15 25.98 0.05
N VAL A 6 -1.77 27.11 -0.28
CA VAL A 6 -3.20 27.22 -0.50
C VAL A 6 -3.41 27.47 -1.98
N PHE A 7 -4.28 26.67 -2.59
CA PHE A 7 -4.65 26.82 -3.99
C PHE A 7 -6.18 26.76 -4.13
N SER A 8 -6.67 27.24 -5.27
CA SER A 8 -8.07 27.16 -5.67
C SER A 8 -8.16 26.61 -7.09
N GLY A 9 -9.31 26.02 -7.41
CA GLY A 9 -9.60 25.47 -8.72
C GLY A 9 -11.10 25.33 -8.91
N VAL A 10 -11.53 25.26 -10.17
CA VAL A 10 -12.93 25.04 -10.54
C VAL A 10 -13.09 23.59 -10.96
N ILE A 11 -14.06 22.89 -10.39
CA ILE A 11 -14.39 21.53 -10.77
C ILE A 11 -15.09 21.54 -12.13
N GLN A 12 -14.57 20.76 -13.07
CA GLN A 12 -15.15 20.64 -14.41
C GLN A 12 -16.46 19.82 -14.34
N PRO A 13 -17.48 20.13 -15.16
CA PRO A 13 -18.76 19.42 -15.17
C PRO A 13 -18.63 17.89 -15.34
N GLU A 14 -17.61 17.43 -16.07
CA GLU A 14 -17.36 16.04 -16.43
C GLU A 14 -16.69 15.23 -15.30
N TYR A 15 -16.41 15.83 -14.14
CA TYR A 15 -15.67 15.17 -13.06
C TYR A 15 -16.31 13.85 -12.60
N LYS A 16 -17.64 13.73 -12.68
CA LYS A 16 -18.35 12.53 -12.25
C LYS A 16 -18.02 11.31 -13.09
N GLU A 17 -17.84 11.48 -14.40
CA GLU A 17 -17.48 10.37 -15.28
C GLU A 17 -16.05 9.89 -14.99
N ILE A 18 -15.13 10.82 -14.76
CA ILE A 18 -13.75 10.51 -14.37
C ILE A 18 -13.73 9.74 -13.04
N VAL A 19 -14.44 10.23 -12.02
CA VAL A 19 -14.45 9.60 -10.68
C VAL A 19 -15.13 8.23 -10.70
N LYS A 20 -16.15 8.06 -11.55
CA LYS A 20 -16.86 6.78 -11.69
C LYS A 20 -15.93 5.68 -12.18
N ASP A 21 -15.05 5.98 -13.13
CA ASP A 21 -14.09 5.01 -13.69
C ASP A 21 -12.97 4.65 -12.71
N MET A 22 -12.75 5.46 -11.66
CA MET A 22 -11.77 5.14 -10.62
C MET A 22 -12.20 3.99 -9.70
N ASN A 23 -13.50 3.70 -9.61
CA ASN A 23 -14.09 2.59 -8.85
C ASN A 23 -13.43 2.34 -7.47
N LEU A 24 -13.29 3.42 -6.69
CA LEU A 24 -12.45 3.46 -5.48
C LEU A 24 -12.84 2.42 -4.43
N GLU A 25 -14.13 2.10 -4.31
CA GLU A 25 -14.63 1.07 -3.41
C GLU A 25 -14.12 -0.32 -3.80
N ALA A 26 -14.05 -0.61 -5.11
CA ALA A 26 -13.50 -1.86 -5.61
C ALA A 26 -11.97 -1.89 -5.46
N GLU A 27 -11.28 -0.77 -5.72
CA GLU A 27 -9.82 -0.65 -5.59
C GLU A 27 -9.35 -0.75 -4.13
N ILE A 28 -10.11 -0.20 -3.18
CA ILE A 28 -9.83 -0.39 -1.74
C ILE A 28 -9.98 -1.86 -1.36
N GLY A 29 -10.85 -2.59 -2.05
CA GLY A 29 -11.07 -4.01 -1.88
C GLY A 29 -11.59 -4.40 -0.50
N ASP A 30 -11.63 -5.71 -0.26
CA ASP A 30 -12.03 -6.28 1.02
C ASP A 30 -10.90 -6.11 2.04
N ARG A 31 -11.10 -5.21 3.00
CA ARG A 31 -10.15 -5.00 4.11
C ARG A 31 -10.52 -5.83 5.32
N ARG A 32 -9.55 -6.54 5.87
CA ARG A 32 -9.69 -7.22 7.17
C ARG A 32 -9.31 -6.26 8.30
N LYS A 33 -10.20 -6.14 9.28
CA LYS A 33 -9.87 -5.47 10.54
C LYS A 33 -8.91 -6.36 11.34
N LEU A 34 -7.79 -5.78 11.78
CA LEU A 34 -6.83 -6.45 12.66
C LEU A 34 -7.26 -6.38 14.13
N THR A 35 -6.81 -7.34 14.93
CA THR A 35 -6.81 -7.20 16.39
C THR A 35 -5.65 -6.30 16.85
N TRP A 36 -5.63 -5.93 18.13
CA TRP A 36 -4.55 -5.12 18.68
C TRP A 36 -3.22 -5.87 18.68
N GLU A 37 -3.25 -7.15 19.01
CA GLU A 37 -2.09 -8.02 19.06
C GLU A 37 -1.47 -8.16 17.66
N GLU A 38 -2.30 -8.42 16.64
CA GLU A 38 -1.86 -8.47 15.24
C GLU A 38 -1.22 -7.14 14.79
N TYR A 39 -1.80 -6.01 15.21
CA TYR A 39 -1.24 -4.70 14.91
C TYR A 39 0.12 -4.49 15.59
N GLU A 40 0.27 -4.86 16.85
CA GLU A 40 1.53 -4.74 17.60
C GLU A 40 2.63 -5.60 16.99
N GLU A 41 2.33 -6.83 16.57
CA GLU A 41 3.28 -7.70 15.87
C GLU A 41 3.81 -7.08 14.57
N LEU A 42 2.91 -6.49 13.78
CA LEU A 42 3.29 -5.76 12.57
C LEU A 42 4.10 -4.50 12.88
N HIS A 43 3.67 -3.71 13.86
CA HIS A 43 4.31 -2.45 14.22
C HIS A 43 5.74 -2.65 14.73
N GLU A 44 5.97 -3.71 15.50
CA GLU A 44 7.28 -4.07 16.03
C GLU A 44 8.18 -4.79 15.01
N ASN A 45 7.74 -4.94 13.75
CA ASN A 45 8.45 -5.64 12.67
C ASN A 45 8.85 -7.07 13.06
N LYS A 46 7.96 -7.79 13.75
CA LYS A 46 8.21 -9.18 14.15
C LYS A 46 8.12 -10.17 12.97
N LEU A 47 7.51 -9.75 11.87
CA LEU A 47 7.30 -10.55 10.67
C LEU A 47 8.32 -10.22 9.58
N LEU A 48 8.82 -11.25 8.91
CA LEU A 48 9.66 -11.09 7.73
C LEU A 48 8.83 -10.65 6.52
N PRO A 49 9.47 -10.06 5.48
CA PRO A 49 8.76 -9.69 4.24
C PRO A 49 8.02 -10.85 3.58
N GLU A 50 8.49 -12.10 3.75
CA GLU A 50 7.81 -13.29 3.22
C GLU A 50 6.57 -13.71 4.04
N GLU A 51 6.42 -13.20 5.26
CA GLU A 51 5.41 -13.63 6.25
C GLU A 51 4.20 -12.68 6.29
N SER A 52 3.58 -12.44 5.13
CA SER A 52 2.40 -11.58 5.06
C SER A 52 1.22 -12.16 5.84
N MET A 53 0.61 -11.38 6.73
CA MET A 53 -0.60 -11.76 7.49
C MET A 53 -1.88 -11.75 6.66
N VAL A 54 -1.86 -11.07 5.51
CA VAL A 54 -2.99 -10.94 4.61
C VAL A 54 -2.49 -11.17 3.19
N HIS A 55 -3.14 -12.08 2.48
CA HIS A 55 -2.86 -12.34 1.08
C HIS A 55 -3.94 -11.65 0.26
N SER A 56 -3.64 -10.41 -0.11
CA SER A 56 -4.37 -9.60 -1.07
C SER A 56 -4.25 -10.18 -2.48
N LYS A 57 -5.22 -9.85 -3.34
CA LYS A 57 -5.24 -10.28 -4.75
C LYS A 57 -5.02 -9.06 -5.63
N LYS A 58 -4.22 -9.21 -6.68
CA LYS A 58 -3.89 -8.19 -7.68
C LYS A 58 -3.08 -6.99 -7.18
N GLU A 59 -2.07 -7.21 -6.34
CA GLU A 59 -1.17 -6.15 -5.89
C GLU A 59 0.30 -6.60 -5.78
N PHE A 60 1.20 -5.62 -5.67
CA PHE A 60 2.62 -5.87 -5.48
C PHE A 60 2.97 -5.99 -4.00
N VAL A 61 3.60 -7.10 -3.63
CA VAL A 61 4.04 -7.37 -2.24
C VAL A 61 5.55 -7.45 -2.19
N LEU A 62 6.16 -6.80 -1.19
CA LEU A 62 7.59 -6.92 -0.91
C LEU A 62 7.87 -8.32 -0.37
N VAL A 63 8.77 -9.05 -1.01
CA VAL A 63 9.14 -10.41 -0.57
C VAL A 63 10.58 -10.51 -0.10
N ASN A 64 11.45 -9.56 -0.43
CA ASN A 64 12.83 -9.62 0.03
C ASN A 64 13.50 -8.24 0.06
N VAL A 65 14.38 -8.05 1.03
CA VAL A 65 15.34 -6.94 1.05
C VAL A 65 16.73 -7.55 1.16
N ASN A 66 17.54 -7.39 0.11
CA ASN A 66 18.85 -8.02 0.07
C ASN A 66 19.82 -7.34 1.05
N THR A 67 20.60 -8.16 1.76
CA THR A 67 21.57 -7.72 2.76
C THR A 67 23.02 -8.03 2.36
N ASP A 68 23.23 -8.68 1.21
CA ASP A 68 24.55 -8.98 0.66
C ASP A 68 25.35 -7.71 0.37
N LYS A 69 26.68 -7.79 0.48
CA LYS A 69 27.57 -6.62 0.41
C LYS A 69 27.40 -5.80 -0.89
N GLU A 70 27.17 -6.46 -2.02
CA GLU A 70 27.10 -5.83 -3.34
C GLU A 70 25.70 -5.30 -3.71
N SER A 71 24.65 -5.90 -3.15
CA SER A 71 23.24 -5.61 -3.45
C SER A 71 22.46 -5.16 -2.22
N ARG A 72 23.16 -4.70 -1.18
CA ARG A 72 22.54 -4.27 0.08
C ARG A 72 21.50 -3.18 -0.17
N GLY A 73 20.25 -3.46 0.21
CA GLY A 73 19.11 -2.56 0.03
C GLY A 73 18.31 -2.78 -1.24
N GLU A 74 18.69 -3.73 -2.10
CA GLU A 74 17.83 -4.17 -3.20
C GLU A 74 16.52 -4.72 -2.65
N ARG A 75 15.38 -4.28 -3.21
CA ARG A 75 14.03 -4.71 -2.80
C ARG A 75 13.39 -5.52 -3.92
N ARG A 76 12.88 -6.70 -3.59
CA ARG A 76 12.19 -7.57 -4.54
C ARG A 76 10.71 -7.62 -4.25
N TYR A 77 9.92 -7.52 -5.32
CA TYR A 77 8.48 -7.53 -5.26
C TYR A 77 7.93 -8.60 -6.19
N ILE A 78 6.80 -9.19 -5.82
CA ILE A 78 6.00 -10.04 -6.69
C ILE A 78 4.62 -9.42 -6.88
N PHE A 79 4.02 -9.64 -8.05
CA PHE A 79 2.60 -9.36 -8.24
C PHE A 79 1.82 -10.60 -7.81
N ASN A 80 0.94 -10.46 -6.82
CA ASN A 80 0.06 -11.54 -6.39
C ASN A 80 -1.21 -11.52 -7.25
N GLU A 81 -1.47 -12.55 -8.05
CA GLU A 81 -2.62 -12.61 -8.99
C GLU A 81 -3.98 -12.81 -8.31
#